data_AF-A0A966QRN1-F1
#
_entry.id   AF-A0A966QRN1-F1
#
_cell.length_a   1.000
_cell.length_b   1.000
_cell.length_c   1.000
_cell.angle_alpha   90.00
_cell.angle_beta   90.00
_cell.angle_gamma   90.00
#
_symmetry.space_group_name_H-M   'P 1'
#
loop_
_entity.id
_entity.type
_entity.pdbx_description
1 polymer ?
#
loop_
_entity_poly.entity_id
_entity_poly.type
_entity_poly.pdbx_seq_one_letter_code
_entity_poly.pdbx_strand_id
1 'polypeptide(L)'
;HSIDGNRVSIKVGDTRRGWVDSYQLLLNLCSDARFDGDIHISVDLSDVRPVGETLKGFGGMANPVKLKDLYPRVAQILGKAIGRQLTSVECCLLIDEAAVTIVAGNIRRSAGMRQFAADDTAAASAKDNLWQQDSDGNWRIDPERDALRMANHTRVFHTKPSRETVLEAVTKQFHSGEGAIQFAPEAIARSNADLLPTPELRAEFVDIYCDQGREEAGRWLTLHHSEISPAELEHRLGRYGLNPCGEILGADFHCNLAEIHLNQIDPADHQAQEDAFKAGGLAVACLLNHRFEVERYRQSRAWDPIVGVSFTGLFDFFVHAFGTPWLTWWEAGRPDTAEGRAFKAQEAAYLSRWKQIVNEAVWDYCDRHGLRRPNRCTTVQPAGTKSLLTGASPGWHPPKAQRFIRRITFRKNDPVALA
;
A
#
# COMPACT_ATOMS: atom_id res chain seq x y z
N HIS A 1 32.59 -6.88 -4.08
CA HIS A 1 32.65 -8.34 -3.87
C HIS A 1 33.75 -8.92 -4.74
N SER A 2 34.24 -10.11 -4.44
CA SER A 2 35.17 -10.88 -5.29
C SER A 2 34.64 -12.30 -5.48
N ILE A 3 34.93 -12.89 -6.64
CA ILE A 3 34.52 -14.25 -7.02
C ILE A 3 35.78 -15.01 -7.44
N ASP A 4 36.05 -16.14 -6.80
CA ASP A 4 37.16 -17.05 -7.09
C ASP A 4 36.63 -18.49 -7.15
N GLY A 5 36.40 -19.02 -8.36
CA GLY A 5 35.64 -20.24 -8.56
C GLY A 5 34.26 -20.17 -7.90
N ASN A 6 33.93 -21.18 -7.09
CA ASN A 6 32.67 -21.22 -6.32
C ASN A 6 32.74 -20.49 -4.97
N ARG A 7 33.78 -19.67 -4.73
CA ARG A 7 33.91 -18.85 -3.51
C ARG A 7 33.59 -17.40 -3.80
N VAL A 8 32.68 -16.82 -3.02
CA VAL A 8 32.28 -15.42 -3.14
C VAL A 8 32.54 -14.70 -1.83
N SER A 9 33.27 -13.58 -1.89
CA SER A 9 33.49 -12.71 -0.74
C SER A 9 32.73 -11.39 -0.92
N ILE A 10 31.85 -11.08 0.02
CA ILE A 10 31.00 -9.89 0.01
C ILE A 10 31.44 -8.99 1.16
N LYS A 11 31.97 -7.80 0.84
CA LYS A 11 32.19 -6.72 1.82
C LYS A 11 31.02 -5.76 1.75
N VAL A 12 30.31 -5.56 2.86
CA VAL A 12 29.06 -4.78 2.90
C VAL A 12 29.37 -3.35 3.31
N GLY A 13 29.02 -2.39 2.44
CA GLY A 13 29.24 -0.97 2.72
C GLY A 13 28.24 -0.38 3.72
N ASP A 14 28.67 0.60 4.51
CA ASP A 14 27.87 1.33 5.52
C ASP A 14 26.90 2.36 4.92
N THR A 15 26.18 1.95 3.89
CA THR A 15 25.18 2.79 3.22
C THR A 15 23.97 1.95 2.85
N ARG A 16 22.82 2.60 2.68
CA ARG A 16 21.60 1.95 2.16
C ARG A 16 21.87 1.22 0.84
N ARG A 17 22.65 1.82 -0.06
CA ARG A 17 23.04 1.22 -1.34
C ARG A 17 23.92 -0.01 -1.12
N GLY A 18 24.89 0.05 -0.21
CA GLY A 18 25.76 -1.08 0.13
C GLY A 18 24.99 -2.31 0.64
N TRP A 19 23.94 -2.10 1.44
CA TRP A 19 23.07 -3.18 1.92
C TRP A 19 22.18 -3.75 0.81
N VAL A 20 21.66 -2.89 -0.08
CA VAL A 20 20.87 -3.32 -1.23
C VAL A 20 21.73 -4.14 -2.19
N ASP A 21 22.93 -3.68 -2.51
CA ASP A 21 23.82 -4.34 -3.47
C ASP A 21 24.31 -5.69 -2.94
N SER A 22 24.57 -5.82 -1.63
CA SER A 22 24.97 -7.10 -1.03
C SER A 22 23.83 -8.13 -1.03
N TYR A 23 22.60 -7.69 -0.76
CA TYR A 23 21.42 -8.56 -0.82
C TYR A 23 21.07 -8.95 -2.27
N GLN A 24 21.12 -7.99 -3.20
CA GLN A 24 20.90 -8.27 -4.62
C GLN A 24 21.93 -9.24 -5.19
N LEU A 25 23.21 -9.13 -4.79
CA LEU A 25 24.24 -10.07 -5.19
C LEU A 25 23.88 -11.50 -4.76
N LEU A 26 23.39 -11.69 -3.53
CA LEU A 26 22.99 -13.02 -3.05
C LEU A 26 21.87 -13.64 -3.90
N LEU A 27 20.86 -12.84 -4.29
CA LEU A 27 19.80 -13.29 -5.19
C LEU A 27 20.32 -13.60 -6.60
N ASN A 28 21.24 -12.79 -7.13
CA ASN A 28 21.77 -13.02 -8.48
C ASN A 28 22.61 -14.32 -8.53
N LEU A 29 23.41 -14.59 -7.50
CA LEU A 29 24.28 -15.76 -7.42
C LEU A 29 23.52 -17.08 -7.57
N CYS A 30 22.29 -17.20 -7.04
CA CYS A 30 21.53 -18.46 -7.12
C CYS A 30 21.01 -18.77 -8.54
N SER A 31 21.06 -17.81 -9.46
CA SER A 31 20.60 -17.94 -10.84
C SER A 31 21.73 -17.75 -11.86
N ASP A 32 22.97 -17.59 -11.38
CA ASP A 32 24.12 -17.30 -12.23
C ASP A 32 24.68 -18.59 -12.83
N ALA A 33 24.54 -18.73 -14.15
CA ALA A 33 24.93 -19.91 -14.90
C ALA A 33 26.44 -20.23 -14.86
N ARG A 34 27.27 -19.35 -14.30
CA ARG A 34 28.70 -19.60 -14.11
C ARG A 34 28.99 -20.56 -12.96
N PHE A 35 28.03 -20.79 -12.06
CA PHE A 35 28.17 -21.71 -10.94
C PHE A 35 27.47 -23.04 -11.28
N ASP A 36 28.21 -24.14 -11.13
CA ASP A 36 27.75 -25.51 -11.42
C ASP A 36 27.68 -26.40 -10.17
N GLY A 37 27.88 -25.82 -8.98
CA GLY A 37 27.87 -26.51 -7.70
C GLY A 37 27.73 -25.58 -6.49
N ASP A 38 28.10 -26.07 -5.31
CA ASP A 38 27.90 -25.35 -4.05
C ASP A 38 28.70 -24.04 -3.98
N ILE A 39 27.97 -22.92 -3.87
CA ILE A 39 28.54 -21.59 -3.72
C ILE A 39 28.86 -21.33 -2.25
N HIS A 40 30.13 -21.06 -1.97
CA HIS A 40 30.63 -20.74 -0.62
C HIS A 40 30.72 -19.23 -0.45
N ILE A 41 29.83 -18.66 0.35
CA ILE A 41 29.72 -17.20 0.53
C ILE A 41 30.31 -16.78 1.88
N SER A 42 31.25 -15.84 1.86
CA SER A 42 31.76 -15.15 3.04
C SER A 42 31.28 -13.71 3.04
N VAL A 43 30.67 -13.25 4.13
CA VAL A 43 30.12 -11.90 4.27
C VAL A 43 30.86 -11.16 5.37
N ASP A 44 31.53 -10.06 5.00
CA ASP A 44 32.22 -9.14 5.89
C ASP A 44 31.35 -7.91 6.15
N LEU A 45 30.96 -7.74 7.42
CA LEU A 45 30.17 -6.61 7.92
C LEU A 45 31.01 -5.60 8.70
N SER A 46 32.34 -5.72 8.70
CA SER A 46 33.25 -4.87 9.49
C SER A 46 33.13 -3.37 9.20
N ASP A 47 32.73 -3.00 7.98
CA ASP A 47 32.53 -1.60 7.61
C ASP A 47 31.19 -1.04 8.13
N VAL A 48 30.21 -1.89 8.49
CA VAL A 48 28.86 -1.45 8.91
C VAL A 48 28.90 -0.88 10.32
N ARG A 49 28.39 0.34 10.50
CA ARG A 49 28.44 1.04 11.79
C ARG A 49 27.68 0.30 12.91
N PRO A 50 28.15 0.37 14.17
CA PRO A 50 27.50 -0.29 15.31
C PRO A 50 26.14 0.30 15.68
N VAL A 51 25.45 -0.40 16.59
CA VAL A 51 24.17 0.04 17.16
C VAL A 51 24.34 1.38 17.87
N GLY A 52 23.37 2.28 17.70
CA GLY A 52 23.36 3.55 18.42
C GLY A 52 24.07 4.69 17.70
N GLU A 53 24.66 4.47 16.53
CA GLU A 53 25.21 5.59 15.75
C GLU A 53 24.11 6.38 15.02
N THR A 54 24.26 7.70 14.95
CA THR A 54 23.25 8.56 14.33
C THR A 54 23.14 8.35 12.83
N LEU A 55 21.91 8.27 12.33
CA LEU A 55 21.63 8.22 10.89
C LEU A 55 21.38 9.63 10.35
N LYS A 56 22.04 9.99 9.24
CA LYS A 56 21.80 11.26 8.55
C LYS A 56 20.45 11.21 7.81
N GLY A 57 19.65 12.29 7.91
CA GLY A 57 18.43 12.50 7.13
C GLY A 57 17.13 11.95 7.72
N PHE A 58 17.12 10.72 8.25
CA PHE A 58 15.87 10.08 8.72
C PHE A 58 15.49 10.37 10.17
N GLY A 59 16.42 10.91 10.97
CA GLY A 59 16.29 10.93 12.43
C GLY A 59 16.39 9.52 13.01
N GLY A 60 17.05 9.37 14.16
CA GLY A 60 17.21 8.08 14.84
C GLY A 60 18.59 7.46 14.73
N MET A 61 18.69 6.20 15.16
CA MET A 61 19.95 5.51 15.43
C MET A 61 20.05 4.21 14.63
N ALA A 62 21.26 3.85 14.21
CA ALA A 62 21.56 2.62 13.51
C ALA A 62 21.31 1.40 14.40
N ASN A 63 20.86 0.30 13.79
CA ASN A 63 20.73 -0.99 14.45
C ASN A 63 20.94 -2.16 13.46
N PRO A 64 22.19 -2.54 13.17
CA PRO A 64 22.48 -3.60 12.20
C PRO A 64 22.37 -5.02 12.76
N VAL A 65 21.87 -5.23 13.99
CA VAL A 65 21.99 -6.52 14.71
C VAL A 65 21.41 -7.72 13.97
N LYS A 66 20.40 -7.50 13.12
CA LYS A 66 19.76 -8.55 12.31
C LYS A 66 20.40 -8.77 10.95
N LEU A 67 21.30 -7.88 10.50
CA LEU A 67 21.91 -7.96 9.18
C LEU A 67 22.77 -9.21 9.01
N LYS A 68 23.49 -9.63 10.06
CA LYS A 68 24.28 -10.87 10.05
C LYS A 68 23.40 -12.12 9.86
N ASP A 69 22.17 -12.08 10.35
CA ASP A 69 21.26 -13.23 10.28
C ASP A 69 20.50 -13.28 8.94
N LEU A 70 20.47 -12.19 8.17
CA LEU A 70 19.79 -12.09 6.87
C LEU A 70 20.37 -13.07 5.86
N TYR A 71 21.69 -13.05 5.68
CA TYR A 71 22.39 -13.85 4.66
C TYR A 71 22.16 -15.36 4.79
N PRO A 72 22.35 -16.00 5.97
CA PRO A 72 22.09 -17.43 6.10
C PRO A 72 20.62 -17.81 5.89
N ARG A 73 19.66 -16.97 6.33
CA ARG A 73 18.22 -17.24 6.09
C ARG A 73 17.86 -17.18 4.61
N VAL A 74 18.36 -16.17 3.91
CA VAL A 74 18.16 -16.04 2.45
C VAL A 74 18.81 -17.21 1.71
N ALA A 75 20.05 -17.57 2.05
CA ALA A 75 20.73 -18.71 1.46
C ALA A 75 19.97 -20.04 1.69
N GLN A 76 19.39 -20.23 2.88
CA GLN A 76 18.57 -21.41 3.19
C GLN A 76 17.30 -21.46 2.33
N ILE A 77 16.60 -20.34 2.15
CA ILE A 77 15.40 -20.29 1.30
C ILE A 77 15.76 -20.60 -0.16
N LEU A 78 16.80 -19.97 -0.69
CA LEU A 78 17.26 -20.21 -2.06
C LEU A 78 17.75 -21.66 -2.26
N GLY A 79 18.48 -22.20 -1.29
CA GLY A 79 18.99 -23.57 -1.31
C GLY A 79 17.89 -24.63 -1.35
N LYS A 80 16.75 -24.39 -0.69
CA LYS A 80 15.56 -25.28 -0.75
C LYS A 80 14.94 -25.34 -2.15
N ALA A 81 15.25 -24.40 -3.04
CA ALA A 81 14.69 -24.27 -4.38
C ALA A 81 15.64 -24.71 -5.51
N ILE A 82 16.82 -25.27 -5.20
CA ILE A 82 17.75 -25.78 -6.21
C ILE A 82 17.04 -26.79 -7.12
N GLY A 83 17.17 -26.60 -8.44
CA GLY A 83 16.57 -27.46 -9.45
C GLY A 83 15.09 -27.17 -9.77
N ARG A 84 14.49 -26.15 -9.16
CA ARG A 84 13.11 -25.72 -9.45
C ARG A 84 12.97 -24.20 -9.41
N GLN A 85 11.78 -23.71 -9.76
CA GLN A 85 11.42 -22.31 -9.51
C GLN A 85 11.03 -22.11 -8.04
N LEU A 86 11.24 -20.88 -7.56
CA LEU A 86 10.72 -20.44 -6.26
C LEU A 86 9.19 -20.47 -6.27
N THR A 87 8.62 -20.89 -5.14
CA THR A 87 7.19 -20.76 -4.90
C THR A 87 6.84 -19.30 -4.55
N SER A 88 5.56 -18.94 -4.65
CA SER A 88 5.06 -17.62 -4.25
C SER A 88 5.35 -17.29 -2.78
N VAL A 89 5.28 -18.29 -1.90
CA VAL A 89 5.58 -18.16 -0.47
C VAL A 89 7.07 -17.90 -0.24
N GLU A 90 7.95 -18.62 -0.93
CA GLU A 90 9.41 -18.39 -0.85
C GLU A 90 9.78 -17.00 -1.37
N CYS A 91 9.17 -16.54 -2.47
CA CYS A 91 9.32 -15.16 -2.94
C CYS A 91 8.91 -14.15 -1.85
N CYS A 92 7.83 -14.41 -1.12
CA CYS A 92 7.42 -13.52 -0.03
C CYS A 92 8.38 -13.55 1.15
N LEU A 93 8.84 -14.73 1.57
CA LEU A 93 9.85 -14.86 2.62
C LEU A 93 11.12 -14.08 2.27
N LEU A 94 11.61 -14.18 1.03
CA LEU A 94 12.78 -13.43 0.58
C LEU A 94 12.58 -11.91 0.75
N ILE A 95 11.44 -11.38 0.29
CA ILE A 95 11.11 -9.95 0.43
C ILE A 95 10.96 -9.55 1.90
N ASP A 96 10.31 -10.39 2.71
CA ASP A 96 9.99 -10.09 4.10
C ASP A 96 11.21 -10.21 5.03
N GLU A 97 12.20 -11.04 4.70
CA GLU A 97 13.47 -11.13 5.43
C GLU A 97 14.25 -9.80 5.41
N ALA A 98 14.22 -9.09 4.28
CA ALA A 98 14.76 -7.74 4.19
C ALA A 98 14.00 -6.78 5.13
N ALA A 99 12.67 -6.92 5.23
CA ALA A 99 11.86 -6.12 6.14
C ALA A 99 12.13 -6.42 7.62
N VAL A 100 12.27 -7.70 8.00
CA VAL A 100 12.66 -8.12 9.36
C VAL A 100 13.96 -7.46 9.77
N THR A 101 14.93 -7.43 8.85
CA THR A 101 16.27 -6.87 9.08
C THR A 101 16.22 -5.36 9.37
N ILE A 102 15.38 -4.62 8.66
CA ILE A 102 15.27 -3.15 8.81
C ILE A 102 14.48 -2.76 10.07
N VAL A 103 13.45 -3.52 10.44
CA VAL A 103 12.54 -3.18 11.57
C VAL A 103 13.18 -3.27 12.94
N ALA A 104 14.27 -4.05 13.08
CA ALA A 104 15.02 -4.11 14.32
C ALA A 104 15.50 -2.71 14.79
N GLY A 105 15.65 -1.73 13.90
CA GLY A 105 16.14 -0.38 14.21
C GLY A 105 15.25 0.59 14.96
N ASN A 106 14.12 0.16 15.56
CA ASN A 106 13.20 1.02 16.31
C ASN A 106 12.60 2.20 15.51
N ILE A 107 12.82 2.26 14.19
CA ILE A 107 12.33 3.31 13.29
C ILE A 107 11.24 2.70 12.43
N ARG A 108 10.02 2.63 13.00
CA ARG A 108 8.76 2.16 12.38
C ARG A 108 8.79 0.69 11.87
N ARG A 109 7.76 -0.09 12.21
CA ARG A 109 7.58 -1.42 11.60
C ARG A 109 7.35 -1.26 10.10
N SER A 110 8.13 -1.95 9.28
CA SER A 110 7.84 -2.18 7.87
C SER A 110 6.43 -2.76 7.76
N ALA A 111 5.63 -2.18 6.88
CA ALA A 111 4.29 -2.63 6.58
C ALA A 111 4.24 -2.93 5.08
N GLY A 112 4.33 -4.21 4.74
CA GLY A 112 4.19 -4.69 3.37
C GLY A 112 2.75 -5.11 3.04
N MET A 113 2.47 -5.19 1.75
CA MET A 113 1.35 -5.97 1.21
C MET A 113 1.91 -6.93 0.17
N ARG A 114 1.37 -8.15 0.14
CA ARG A 114 1.67 -9.18 -0.87
C ARG A 114 0.38 -9.53 -1.58
N GLN A 115 0.37 -9.29 -2.89
CA GLN A 115 -0.76 -9.56 -3.76
C GLN A 115 -0.46 -10.85 -4.54
N PHE A 116 -1.36 -11.82 -4.47
CA PHE A 116 -1.21 -13.14 -5.10
C PHE A 116 -2.35 -13.41 -6.06
N ALA A 117 -2.14 -14.32 -7.01
CA ALA A 117 -3.24 -14.85 -7.80
C ALA A 117 -4.27 -15.53 -6.88
N ALA A 118 -5.56 -15.39 -7.19
CA ALA A 118 -6.64 -15.88 -6.33
C ALA A 118 -6.67 -17.40 -6.15
N ASP A 119 -6.11 -18.15 -7.10
CA ASP A 119 -5.98 -19.60 -7.15
C ASP A 119 -4.70 -20.14 -6.50
N ASP A 120 -3.80 -19.26 -6.03
CA ASP A 120 -2.63 -19.65 -5.26
C ASP A 120 -3.01 -20.01 -3.81
N THR A 121 -3.37 -21.27 -3.61
CA THR A 121 -3.81 -21.80 -2.31
C THR A 121 -2.68 -21.83 -1.27
N ALA A 122 -1.43 -21.99 -1.70
CA ALA A 122 -0.26 -21.96 -0.83
C ALA A 122 -0.07 -20.56 -0.23
N ALA A 123 -0.14 -19.51 -1.04
CA ALA A 123 -0.07 -18.13 -0.57
C ALA A 123 -1.28 -17.73 0.30
N ALA A 124 -2.48 -18.21 -0.05
CA ALA A 124 -3.72 -17.91 0.67
C ALA A 124 -3.73 -18.44 2.11
N SER A 125 -3.04 -19.55 2.36
CA SER A 125 -2.94 -20.22 3.67
C SER A 125 -1.58 -20.01 4.35
N ALA A 126 -0.63 -19.31 3.71
CA ALA A 126 0.73 -19.13 4.20
C ALA A 126 0.84 -18.49 5.59
N LYS A 127 -0.18 -17.74 6.02
CA LYS A 127 -0.25 -17.08 7.33
C LYS A 127 -1.23 -17.75 8.30
N ASP A 128 -1.86 -18.86 7.92
CA ASP A 128 -2.78 -19.56 8.79
C ASP A 128 -2.02 -20.22 9.95
N ASN A 129 -2.53 -20.05 11.16
CA ASN A 129 -1.88 -20.48 12.39
C ASN A 129 -0.42 -19.99 12.50
N LEU A 130 -0.15 -18.75 12.07
CA LEU A 130 1.20 -18.18 12.19
C LEU A 130 1.62 -18.06 13.66
N TRP A 131 0.70 -17.62 14.51
CA TRP A 131 0.85 -17.68 15.96
C TRP A 131 0.20 -18.95 16.50
N GLN A 132 0.93 -19.72 17.29
CA GLN A 132 0.45 -20.97 17.91
C GLN A 132 0.83 -20.98 19.39
N GLN A 133 0.00 -21.59 20.23
CA GLN A 133 0.38 -21.87 21.61
C GLN A 133 1.15 -23.18 21.70
N ASP A 134 2.23 -23.19 22.48
CA ASP A 134 2.88 -24.44 22.88
C ASP A 134 2.10 -25.17 23.98
N SER A 135 2.62 -26.32 24.43
CA SER A 135 2.00 -27.14 25.48
C SER A 135 1.79 -26.41 26.80
N ASP A 136 2.55 -25.34 27.05
CA ASP A 136 2.51 -24.55 28.26
C ASP A 136 1.64 -23.28 28.09
N GLY A 137 1.01 -23.11 26.91
CA GLY A 137 0.14 -21.98 26.58
C GLY A 137 0.89 -20.74 26.09
N ASN A 138 2.21 -20.80 25.91
CA ASN A 138 3.00 -19.66 25.43
C ASN A 138 2.82 -19.50 23.92
N TRP A 139 2.63 -18.26 23.47
CA TRP A 139 2.55 -17.95 22.04
C TRP A 139 3.93 -17.99 21.39
N ARG A 140 4.05 -18.74 20.29
CA ARG A 140 5.24 -18.83 19.44
C ARG A 140 4.86 -18.73 17.96
N ILE A 141 5.85 -18.42 17.13
CA ILE A 141 5.76 -18.50 15.67
C ILE A 141 6.81 -19.51 15.19
N ASP A 142 6.47 -20.27 14.16
CA ASP A 142 7.44 -21.08 13.41
C ASP A 142 8.55 -20.19 12.85
N PRO A 143 9.83 -20.39 13.24
CA PRO A 143 10.95 -19.57 12.78
C PRO A 143 11.07 -19.48 11.25
N GLU A 144 10.66 -20.52 10.51
CA GLU A 144 10.72 -20.51 9.03
C GLU A 144 9.64 -19.62 8.40
N ARG A 145 8.60 -19.27 9.18
CA ARG A 145 7.45 -18.47 8.74
C ARG A 145 7.37 -17.10 9.41
N ASP A 146 8.23 -16.80 10.41
CA ASP A 146 8.20 -15.55 11.18
C ASP A 146 8.20 -14.30 10.29
N ALA A 147 8.98 -14.32 9.20
CA ALA A 147 9.06 -13.19 8.28
C ALA A 147 7.69 -12.82 7.66
N LEU A 148 6.76 -13.77 7.46
CA LEU A 148 5.45 -13.51 6.86
C LEU A 148 4.57 -12.55 7.69
N ARG A 149 4.91 -12.25 8.95
CA ARG A 149 4.22 -11.23 9.75
C ARG A 149 4.51 -9.80 9.29
N MET A 150 5.49 -9.61 8.41
CA MET A 150 5.93 -8.29 7.95
C MET A 150 5.04 -7.69 6.85
N ALA A 151 4.09 -8.46 6.32
CA ALA A 151 3.15 -8.01 5.31
C ALA A 151 1.75 -8.60 5.47
N ASN A 152 0.74 -7.89 4.99
CA ASN A 152 -0.61 -8.43 4.83
C ASN A 152 -0.74 -9.13 3.47
N HIS A 153 -1.51 -10.23 3.42
CA HIS A 153 -1.71 -10.97 2.17
C HIS A 153 -3.07 -10.63 1.56
N THR A 154 -3.10 -10.41 0.25
CA THR A 154 -4.31 -10.11 -0.53
C THR A 154 -4.41 -11.03 -1.74
N ARG A 155 -5.56 -11.68 -1.92
CA ARG A 155 -5.85 -12.49 -3.12
C ARG A 155 -6.44 -11.61 -4.21
N VAL A 156 -5.87 -11.68 -5.40
CA VAL A 156 -6.26 -10.88 -6.56
C VAL A 156 -7.04 -11.74 -7.54
N PHE A 157 -8.30 -11.38 -7.74
CA PHE A 157 -9.22 -12.04 -8.64
C PHE A 157 -9.24 -11.32 -9.99
N HIS A 158 -8.98 -12.07 -11.06
CA HIS A 158 -9.12 -11.61 -12.45
C HIS A 158 -10.48 -12.01 -13.08
N THR A 159 -11.31 -12.71 -12.31
CA THR A 159 -12.71 -13.03 -12.62
C THR A 159 -13.58 -12.60 -11.45
N LYS A 160 -14.88 -12.39 -11.67
CA LYS A 160 -15.78 -11.94 -10.61
C LYS A 160 -15.86 -12.99 -9.49
N PRO A 161 -15.46 -12.69 -8.24
CA PRO A 161 -15.52 -13.66 -7.16
C PRO A 161 -16.98 -14.02 -6.86
N SER A 162 -17.21 -15.29 -6.49
CA SER A 162 -18.55 -15.73 -6.08
C SER A 162 -18.95 -15.08 -4.74
N ARG A 163 -20.26 -15.03 -4.47
CA ARG A 163 -20.77 -14.55 -3.17
C ARG A 163 -20.20 -15.35 -1.99
N GLU A 164 -20.06 -16.66 -2.16
CA GLU A 164 -19.49 -17.56 -1.15
C GLU A 164 -18.03 -17.19 -0.86
N THR A 165 -17.21 -17.00 -1.89
CA THR A 165 -15.81 -16.57 -1.74
C THR A 165 -15.69 -15.22 -1.03
N VAL A 166 -16.58 -14.26 -1.34
CA VAL A 166 -16.61 -12.97 -0.63
C VAL A 166 -16.99 -13.16 0.84
N LEU A 167 -17.98 -14.01 1.14
CA LEU A 167 -18.41 -14.30 2.51
C LEU A 167 -17.29 -14.96 3.32
N GLU A 168 -16.58 -15.94 2.75
CA GLU A 168 -15.43 -16.60 3.37
C GLU A 168 -14.31 -15.60 3.67
N ALA A 169 -13.99 -14.73 2.72
CA ALA A 169 -12.97 -13.71 2.88
C ALA A 169 -13.29 -12.74 4.02
N VAL A 170 -14.52 -12.21 4.07
CA VAL A 170 -14.97 -11.30 5.13
C VAL A 170 -15.00 -12.02 6.48
N THR A 171 -15.42 -13.29 6.52
CA THR A 171 -15.43 -14.10 7.74
C THR A 171 -14.01 -14.32 8.27
N LYS A 172 -13.05 -14.63 7.38
CA LYS A 172 -11.63 -14.76 7.75
C LYS A 172 -11.06 -13.46 8.29
N GLN A 173 -11.39 -12.32 7.68
CA GLN A 173 -10.97 -10.99 8.15
C GLN A 173 -11.51 -10.68 9.54
N PHE A 174 -12.77 -11.03 9.81
CA PHE A 174 -13.37 -10.85 11.13
C PHE A 174 -12.63 -11.65 12.22
N HIS A 175 -12.28 -12.91 11.94
CA HIS A 175 -11.66 -13.79 12.94
C HIS A 175 -10.15 -13.61 13.10
N SER A 176 -9.44 -13.18 12.05
CA SER A 176 -7.97 -13.17 12.04
C SER A 176 -7.34 -11.82 11.66
N GLY A 177 -8.10 -10.90 11.06
CA GLY A 177 -7.57 -9.70 10.40
C GLY A 177 -6.94 -9.95 9.03
N GLU A 178 -6.86 -11.21 8.57
CA GLU A 178 -6.33 -11.61 7.25
C GLU A 178 -7.43 -12.08 6.30
N GLY A 179 -7.10 -12.32 5.03
CA GLY A 179 -8.06 -12.78 4.02
C GLY A 179 -8.62 -11.67 3.15
N ALA A 180 -7.84 -10.59 2.96
CA ALA A 180 -8.18 -9.54 2.02
C ALA A 180 -8.26 -10.09 0.59
N ILE A 181 -9.22 -9.57 -0.18
CA ILE A 181 -9.38 -9.88 -1.59
C ILE A 181 -9.47 -8.59 -2.40
N GLN A 182 -9.08 -8.66 -3.67
CA GLN A 182 -9.17 -7.57 -4.61
C GLN A 182 -9.71 -8.07 -5.94
N PHE A 183 -10.55 -7.28 -6.59
CA PHE A 183 -11.03 -7.54 -7.95
C PHE A 183 -10.25 -6.66 -8.94
N ALA A 184 -9.33 -7.26 -9.70
CA ALA A 184 -8.42 -6.54 -10.60
C ALA A 184 -9.12 -5.80 -11.75
N PRO A 185 -10.14 -6.36 -12.45
CA PRO A 185 -10.84 -5.67 -13.54
C PRO A 185 -11.41 -4.31 -13.11
N GLU A 186 -12.10 -4.26 -11.96
CA GLU A 186 -12.65 -3.02 -11.41
C GLU A 186 -11.53 -2.03 -11.03
N ALA A 187 -10.44 -2.51 -10.45
CA ALA A 187 -9.28 -1.68 -10.12
C ALA A 187 -8.64 -1.06 -11.38
N ILE A 188 -8.44 -1.86 -12.43
CA ILE A 188 -7.91 -1.40 -13.72
C ILE A 188 -8.87 -0.38 -14.36
N ALA A 189 -10.18 -0.65 -14.33
CA ALA A 189 -11.18 0.26 -14.87
C ALA A 189 -11.13 1.63 -14.17
N ARG A 190 -11.07 1.65 -12.83
CA ARG A 190 -10.93 2.88 -12.03
C ARG A 190 -9.62 3.61 -12.33
N SER A 191 -8.53 2.87 -12.54
CA SER A 191 -7.21 3.41 -12.90
C SER A 191 -7.12 3.94 -14.33
N ASN A 192 -8.15 3.73 -15.14
CA ASN A 192 -8.29 4.25 -16.50
C ASN A 192 -9.54 5.14 -16.62
N ALA A 193 -9.91 5.86 -15.56
CA ALA A 193 -11.09 6.75 -15.55
C ALA A 193 -11.04 7.87 -16.61
N ASP A 194 -9.86 8.21 -17.15
CA ASP A 194 -9.68 9.09 -18.30
C ASP A 194 -10.21 8.48 -19.62
N LEU A 195 -10.10 7.16 -19.77
CA LEU A 195 -10.58 6.40 -20.93
C LEU A 195 -11.98 5.84 -20.70
N LEU A 196 -12.35 5.62 -19.43
CA LEU A 196 -13.62 5.04 -18.99
C LEU A 196 -14.38 6.04 -18.10
N PRO A 197 -14.81 7.19 -18.64
CA PRO A 197 -15.40 8.26 -17.84
C PRO A 197 -16.77 7.90 -17.27
N THR A 198 -17.54 7.04 -17.95
CA THR A 198 -18.91 6.70 -17.55
C THR A 198 -19.01 5.33 -16.88
N PRO A 199 -20.04 5.09 -16.04
CA PRO A 199 -20.32 3.77 -15.48
C PRO A 199 -20.49 2.68 -16.54
N GLU A 200 -21.10 3.01 -17.68
CA GLU A 200 -21.39 2.08 -18.77
C GLU A 200 -20.10 1.57 -19.42
N LEU A 201 -19.17 2.48 -19.77
CA LEU A 201 -17.88 2.10 -20.35
C LEU A 201 -17.04 1.27 -19.37
N ARG A 202 -17.11 1.58 -18.07
CA ARG A 202 -16.44 0.77 -17.05
C ARG A 202 -17.02 -0.62 -16.95
N ALA A 203 -18.35 -0.74 -16.94
CA ALA A 203 -19.04 -2.01 -16.90
C ALA A 203 -18.69 -2.86 -18.13
N GLU A 204 -18.76 -2.27 -19.34
CA GLU A 204 -18.39 -2.93 -20.59
C GLU A 204 -16.93 -3.43 -20.56
N PHE A 205 -15.98 -2.59 -20.13
CA PHE A 205 -14.59 -3.00 -19.98
C PHE A 205 -14.43 -4.18 -19.01
N VAL A 206 -15.10 -4.12 -17.85
CA VAL A 206 -15.04 -5.19 -16.83
C VAL A 206 -15.64 -6.49 -17.36
N ASP A 207 -16.75 -6.42 -18.08
CA ASP A 207 -17.41 -7.58 -18.68
C ASP A 207 -16.52 -8.22 -19.76
N ILE A 208 -15.98 -7.42 -20.68
CA ILE A 208 -15.01 -7.92 -21.69
C ILE A 208 -13.80 -8.56 -21.02
N TYR A 209 -13.24 -7.93 -19.99
CA TYR A 209 -12.11 -8.49 -19.27
C TYR A 209 -12.45 -9.84 -18.63
N CYS A 210 -13.61 -9.95 -17.97
CA CYS A 210 -14.01 -11.17 -17.30
C CYS A 210 -14.34 -12.31 -18.28
N ASP A 211 -14.98 -11.98 -19.41
CA ASP A 211 -15.48 -12.98 -20.36
C ASP A 211 -14.43 -13.39 -21.40
N GLN A 212 -13.59 -12.45 -21.84
CA GLN A 212 -12.66 -12.62 -22.96
C GLN A 212 -11.20 -12.44 -22.55
N GLY A 213 -10.94 -12.02 -21.32
CA GLY A 213 -9.60 -11.91 -20.75
C GLY A 213 -8.94 -10.54 -20.92
N ARG A 214 -7.79 -10.39 -20.25
CA ARG A 214 -7.00 -9.15 -20.19
C ARG A 214 -6.59 -8.62 -21.55
N GLU A 215 -6.19 -9.49 -22.47
CA GLU A 215 -5.69 -9.11 -23.79
C GLU A 215 -6.78 -8.51 -24.67
N GLU A 216 -7.98 -9.09 -24.65
CA GLU A 216 -9.13 -8.56 -25.40
C GLU A 216 -9.59 -7.21 -24.83
N ALA A 217 -9.66 -7.09 -23.50
CA ALA A 217 -9.96 -5.80 -22.87
C ALA A 217 -8.92 -4.72 -23.23
N GLY A 218 -7.65 -5.11 -23.36
CA GLY A 218 -6.58 -4.24 -23.87
C GLY A 218 -6.79 -3.82 -25.33
N ARG A 219 -7.16 -4.76 -26.20
CA ARG A 219 -7.50 -4.47 -27.62
C ARG A 219 -8.72 -3.57 -27.75
N TRP A 220 -9.74 -3.78 -26.92
CA TRP A 220 -10.91 -2.90 -26.87
C TRP A 220 -10.52 -1.48 -26.46
N LEU A 221 -9.61 -1.29 -25.50
CA LEU A 221 -9.11 0.04 -25.14
C LEU A 221 -8.40 0.74 -26.31
N THR A 222 -7.52 0.04 -27.04
CA THR A 222 -6.77 0.66 -28.14
C THR A 222 -7.60 0.90 -29.39
N LEU A 223 -8.68 0.14 -29.60
CA LEU A 223 -9.65 0.42 -30.66
C LEU A 223 -10.31 1.79 -30.47
N HIS A 224 -10.59 2.15 -29.21
CA HIS A 224 -11.20 3.43 -28.84
C HIS A 224 -10.16 4.54 -28.58
N HIS A 225 -8.89 4.18 -28.36
CA HIS A 225 -7.77 5.09 -28.03
C HIS A 225 -6.47 4.67 -28.74
N SER A 226 -6.42 4.90 -30.05
CA SER A 226 -5.32 4.43 -30.93
C SER A 226 -3.95 5.04 -30.64
N GLU A 227 -3.90 6.13 -29.86
CA GLU A 227 -2.67 6.83 -29.47
C GLU A 227 -1.87 6.14 -28.37
N ILE A 228 -2.46 5.13 -27.69
CA ILE A 228 -1.81 4.43 -26.58
C ILE A 228 -0.75 3.47 -27.12
N SER A 229 0.52 3.74 -26.80
CA SER A 229 1.61 2.81 -27.13
C SER A 229 1.44 1.45 -26.43
N PRO A 230 1.98 0.34 -26.99
CA PRO A 230 1.93 -0.97 -26.34
C PRO A 230 2.48 -0.98 -24.90
N ALA A 231 3.53 -0.20 -24.64
CA ALA A 231 4.13 -0.10 -23.31
C ALA A 231 3.23 0.65 -22.31
N GLU A 232 2.55 1.73 -22.76
CA GLU A 232 1.57 2.43 -21.92
C GLU A 232 0.34 1.55 -21.67
N LEU A 233 -0.11 0.78 -22.67
CA LEU A 233 -1.23 -0.16 -22.52
C LEU A 233 -0.92 -1.22 -21.45
N GLU A 234 0.26 -1.85 -21.51
CA GLU A 234 0.69 -2.84 -20.53
C GLU A 234 0.73 -2.24 -19.13
N HIS A 235 1.29 -1.03 -18.99
CA HIS A 235 1.29 -0.29 -17.74
C HIS A 235 -0.14 -0.02 -17.24
N ARG A 236 -1.06 0.44 -18.11
CA ARG A 236 -2.47 0.72 -17.79
C ARG A 236 -3.23 -0.51 -17.29
N LEU A 237 -3.03 -1.66 -17.96
CA LEU A 237 -3.62 -2.94 -17.55
C LEU A 237 -2.96 -3.52 -16.29
N GLY A 238 -1.78 -3.04 -15.92
CA GLY A 238 -1.09 -3.37 -14.66
C GLY A 238 -1.50 -2.51 -13.45
N ARG A 239 -2.36 -1.49 -13.61
CA ARG A 239 -2.74 -0.55 -12.53
C ARG A 239 -3.76 -1.10 -11.52
N TYR A 240 -3.51 -2.31 -11.03
CA TYR A 240 -4.22 -2.92 -9.90
C TYR A 240 -3.30 -3.19 -8.70
N GLY A 241 -2.02 -2.82 -8.77
CA GLY A 241 -1.16 -2.81 -7.58
C GLY A 241 -1.72 -1.88 -6.52
N LEU A 242 -1.65 -2.30 -5.26
CA LEU A 242 -2.09 -1.53 -4.10
C LEU A 242 -0.90 -1.08 -3.26
N ASN A 243 -0.97 0.11 -2.70
CA ASN A 243 -0.08 0.48 -1.60
C ASN A 243 -0.50 -0.30 -0.32
N PRO A 244 0.35 -0.35 0.73
CA PRO A 244 0.07 -1.16 1.91
C PRO A 244 -1.25 -0.86 2.64
N CYS A 245 -1.81 0.34 2.48
CA CYS A 245 -3.08 0.76 3.08
C CYS A 245 -4.29 0.55 2.15
N GLY A 246 -4.08 0.19 0.88
CA GLY A 246 -5.12 -0.20 -0.06
C GLY A 246 -5.91 0.94 -0.70
N GLU A 247 -5.55 2.20 -0.46
CA GLU A 247 -6.30 3.37 -0.93
C GLU A 247 -5.80 3.93 -2.28
N ILE A 248 -4.59 3.56 -2.71
CA ILE A 248 -4.01 3.98 -3.99
C ILE A 248 -3.78 2.78 -4.90
N LEU A 249 -4.28 2.92 -6.13
CA LEU A 249 -4.07 2.00 -7.25
C LEU A 249 -2.96 2.51 -8.17
N GLY A 250 -2.10 1.62 -8.62
CA GLY A 250 -1.08 1.93 -9.64
C GLY A 250 -0.19 0.75 -10.03
N ALA A 251 0.83 1.04 -10.82
CA ALA A 251 1.93 0.14 -11.17
C ALA A 251 3.26 0.92 -11.03
N ASP A 252 4.26 0.33 -10.37
CA ASP A 252 5.57 0.97 -10.11
C ASP A 252 5.47 2.43 -9.60
N PHE A 253 4.71 2.64 -8.53
CA PHE A 253 4.28 3.98 -8.13
C PHE A 253 4.72 4.41 -6.73
N HIS A 254 4.60 5.71 -6.46
CA HIS A 254 4.67 6.32 -5.14
C HIS A 254 3.38 7.08 -4.84
N CYS A 255 2.88 6.93 -3.61
CA CYS A 255 1.75 7.72 -3.15
C CYS A 255 2.17 9.18 -2.94
N ASN A 256 1.33 10.12 -3.37
CA ASN A 256 1.49 11.56 -3.16
C ASN A 256 0.18 12.09 -2.58
N LEU A 257 0.15 12.31 -1.27
CA LEU A 257 -1.09 12.48 -0.52
C LEU A 257 -1.14 13.80 0.23
N ALA A 258 -2.33 14.40 0.29
CA ALA A 258 -2.70 15.44 1.23
C ALA A 258 -3.91 14.98 2.05
N GLU A 259 -4.12 15.60 3.21
CA GLU A 259 -5.23 15.25 4.10
C GLU A 259 -5.91 16.51 4.64
N ILE A 260 -7.22 16.60 4.46
CA ILE A 260 -8.06 17.67 4.99
C ILE A 260 -8.66 17.23 6.32
N HIS A 261 -8.48 18.03 7.37
CA HIS A 261 -9.04 17.76 8.69
C HIS A 261 -10.46 18.34 8.78
N LEU A 262 -11.46 17.57 8.37
CA LEU A 262 -12.86 18.04 8.29
C LEU A 262 -13.42 18.45 9.64
N ASN A 263 -12.93 17.87 10.74
CA ASN A 263 -13.35 18.22 12.10
C ASN A 263 -12.96 19.65 12.52
N GLN A 264 -12.20 20.37 11.70
CA GLN A 264 -11.82 21.78 11.90
C GLN A 264 -12.62 22.73 11.00
N ILE A 265 -13.57 22.23 10.22
CA ILE A 265 -14.32 23.01 9.24
C ILE A 265 -15.80 22.91 9.57
N ASP A 266 -16.48 24.06 9.65
CA ASP A 266 -17.93 24.11 9.81
C ASP A 266 -18.62 23.54 8.54
N PRO A 267 -19.53 22.56 8.67
CA PRO A 267 -20.28 22.05 7.52
C PRO A 267 -21.06 23.10 6.72
N ALA A 268 -21.48 24.19 7.35
CA ALA A 268 -22.18 25.29 6.68
C ALA A 268 -21.22 26.27 5.98
N ASP A 269 -19.93 26.27 6.32
CA ASP A 269 -18.93 27.13 5.69
C ASP A 269 -18.39 26.46 4.40
N HIS A 270 -19.10 26.70 3.31
CA HIS A 270 -18.72 26.18 1.99
C HIS A 270 -17.41 26.78 1.46
N GLN A 271 -17.07 28.01 1.83
CA GLN A 271 -15.85 28.66 1.37
C GLN A 271 -14.62 28.04 2.05
N ALA A 272 -14.67 27.83 3.37
CA ALA A 272 -13.59 27.16 4.09
C ALA A 272 -13.36 25.73 3.59
N GLN A 273 -14.44 25.01 3.23
CA GLN A 273 -14.33 23.71 2.58
C GLN A 273 -13.62 23.82 1.22
N GLU A 274 -14.02 24.76 0.37
CA GLU A 274 -13.39 24.98 -0.93
C GLU A 274 -11.90 25.30 -0.79
N ASP A 275 -11.56 26.27 0.06
CA ASP A 275 -10.19 26.70 0.29
C ASP A 275 -9.31 25.55 0.79
N ALA A 276 -9.82 24.74 1.73
CA ALA A 276 -9.08 23.60 2.28
C ALA A 276 -8.81 22.53 1.22
N PHE A 277 -9.83 22.11 0.46
CA PHE A 277 -9.65 21.09 -0.58
C PHE A 277 -8.81 21.60 -1.75
N LYS A 278 -8.93 22.87 -2.13
CA LYS A 278 -8.08 23.53 -3.12
C LYS A 278 -6.61 23.56 -2.67
N ALA A 279 -6.36 23.92 -1.41
CA ALA A 279 -5.02 23.89 -0.83
C ALA A 279 -4.43 22.48 -0.84
N GLY A 280 -5.23 21.46 -0.49
CA GLY A 280 -4.83 20.05 -0.58
C GLY A 280 -4.46 19.64 -2.01
N GLY A 281 -5.26 20.06 -3.00
CA GLY A 281 -4.98 19.83 -4.42
C GLY A 281 -3.67 20.46 -4.87
N LEU A 282 -3.42 21.73 -4.52
CA LEU A 282 -2.18 22.43 -4.84
C LEU A 282 -0.96 21.78 -4.18
N ALA A 283 -1.10 21.32 -2.93
CA ALA A 283 -0.02 20.66 -2.19
C ALA A 283 0.44 19.35 -2.84
N VAL A 284 -0.49 18.54 -3.36
CA VAL A 284 -0.11 17.32 -4.11
C VAL A 284 0.36 17.63 -5.52
N ALA A 285 -0.24 18.63 -6.19
CA ALA A 285 0.12 18.99 -7.56
C ALA A 285 1.56 19.54 -7.65
N CYS A 286 2.02 20.32 -6.66
CA CYS A 286 3.38 20.87 -6.70
C CYS A 286 4.45 19.76 -6.63
N LEU A 287 4.18 18.67 -5.89
CA LEU A 287 5.07 17.52 -5.76
C LEU A 287 5.20 16.68 -7.05
N LEU A 288 4.34 16.90 -8.05
CA LEU A 288 4.51 16.30 -9.39
C LEU A 288 5.80 16.74 -10.08
N ASN A 289 6.42 17.83 -9.64
CA ASN A 289 7.72 18.31 -10.15
C ASN A 289 8.92 17.47 -9.64
N HIS A 290 8.71 16.58 -8.67
CA HIS A 290 9.78 15.72 -8.16
C HIS A 290 10.34 14.82 -9.26
N ARG A 291 11.67 14.76 -9.36
CA ARG A 291 12.38 13.92 -10.32
C ARG A 291 12.90 12.65 -9.65
N PHE A 292 12.27 11.52 -9.95
CA PHE A 292 12.74 10.21 -9.48
C PHE A 292 14.11 9.84 -10.09
N GLU A 293 14.98 9.23 -9.29
CA GLU A 293 16.28 8.72 -9.75
C GLU A 293 16.16 7.41 -10.56
N VAL A 294 15.14 6.60 -10.27
CA VAL A 294 14.92 5.29 -10.90
C VAL A 294 14.01 5.43 -12.12
N GLU A 295 14.43 4.87 -13.25
CA GLU A 295 13.74 5.01 -14.54
C GLU A 295 12.29 4.53 -14.51
N ARG A 296 12.02 3.33 -13.96
CA ARG A 296 10.65 2.80 -13.91
C ARG A 296 9.66 3.74 -13.20
N TYR A 297 10.12 4.47 -12.19
CA TYR A 297 9.28 5.44 -11.47
C TYR A 297 9.10 6.74 -12.25
N ARG A 298 10.10 7.17 -13.04
CA ARG A 298 9.94 8.28 -13.99
C ARG A 298 8.92 7.94 -15.06
N GLN A 299 9.05 6.75 -15.64
CA GLN A 299 8.14 6.27 -16.69
C GLN A 299 6.70 6.13 -16.15
N SER A 300 6.52 5.48 -14.99
CA SER A 300 5.21 5.38 -14.33
C SER A 300 4.61 6.77 -14.06
N ARG A 301 5.41 7.72 -13.52
CA ARG A 301 4.97 9.12 -13.29
C ARG A 301 4.56 9.84 -14.58
N ALA A 302 5.22 9.57 -15.69
CA ALA A 302 4.90 10.16 -16.99
C ALA A 302 3.57 9.63 -17.58
N TRP A 303 3.25 8.35 -17.32
CA TRP A 303 2.00 7.73 -17.79
C TRP A 303 0.82 7.89 -16.83
N ASP A 304 1.08 7.88 -15.52
CA ASP A 304 0.08 7.91 -14.44
C ASP A 304 0.57 8.82 -13.31
N PRO A 305 0.44 10.16 -13.46
CA PRO A 305 0.79 11.06 -12.39
C PRO A 305 -0.19 10.87 -11.22
N ILE A 306 0.25 10.13 -10.21
CA ILE A 306 -0.56 9.79 -9.02
C ILE A 306 -0.53 10.93 -7.99
N VAL A 307 -1.72 11.37 -7.60
CA VAL A 307 -2.01 12.25 -6.48
C VAL A 307 -3.23 11.72 -5.73
N GLY A 308 -3.37 12.05 -4.45
CA GLY A 308 -4.51 11.62 -3.65
C GLY A 308 -4.80 12.59 -2.52
N VAL A 309 -5.70 13.54 -2.74
CA VAL A 309 -6.26 14.34 -1.66
C VAL A 309 -7.28 13.49 -0.92
N SER A 310 -7.05 13.31 0.37
CA SER A 310 -7.92 12.61 1.30
C SER A 310 -8.48 13.58 2.33
N PHE A 311 -9.36 13.08 3.17
CA PHE A 311 -9.80 13.74 4.39
C PHE A 311 -9.64 12.81 5.60
N THR A 312 -9.74 13.40 6.79
CA THR A 312 -9.99 12.73 8.07
C THR A 312 -11.08 13.48 8.82
N GLY A 313 -11.74 12.83 9.77
CA GLY A 313 -12.83 13.45 10.54
C GLY A 313 -14.18 13.42 9.82
N LEU A 314 -14.36 12.55 8.81
CA LEU A 314 -15.60 12.51 8.03
C LEU A 314 -16.82 12.21 8.91
N PHE A 315 -16.66 11.28 9.85
CA PHE A 315 -17.74 10.91 10.76
C PHE A 315 -18.14 12.09 11.64
N ASP A 316 -17.16 12.79 12.21
CA ASP A 316 -17.41 13.98 13.05
C ASP A 316 -18.13 15.06 12.25
N PHE A 317 -17.65 15.33 11.04
CA PHE A 317 -18.23 16.32 10.13
C PHE A 317 -19.68 16.02 9.78
N PHE A 318 -20.02 14.77 9.45
CA PHE A 318 -21.41 14.40 9.10
C PHE A 318 -22.35 14.37 10.31
N VAL A 319 -21.87 14.02 11.50
CA VAL A 319 -22.67 14.18 12.72
C VAL A 319 -23.02 15.65 12.95
N HIS A 320 -22.09 16.58 12.72
CA HIS A 320 -22.36 18.01 12.80
C HIS A 320 -23.25 18.52 11.66
N ALA A 321 -23.08 18.00 10.44
CA ALA A 321 -23.83 18.43 9.27
C ALA A 321 -25.30 17.98 9.29
N PHE A 322 -25.56 16.77 9.79
CA PHE A 322 -26.87 16.10 9.67
C PHE A 322 -27.56 15.84 11.02
N GLY A 323 -26.82 15.96 12.12
CA GLY A 323 -27.35 15.79 13.47
C GLY A 323 -27.65 14.34 13.86
N THR A 324 -28.33 14.19 15.00
CA THR A 324 -28.69 12.89 15.60
C THR A 324 -29.47 11.95 14.67
N PRO A 325 -30.40 12.39 13.81
CA PRO A 325 -31.12 11.49 12.91
C PRO A 325 -30.20 10.69 11.98
N TRP A 326 -29.16 11.33 11.44
CA TRP A 326 -28.16 10.63 10.62
C TRP A 326 -27.38 9.60 11.43
N LEU A 327 -27.02 9.92 12.68
CA LEU A 327 -26.31 8.99 13.56
C LEU A 327 -27.16 7.75 13.86
N THR A 328 -28.43 7.93 14.21
CA THR A 328 -29.37 6.83 14.47
C THR A 328 -29.57 5.97 13.21
N TRP A 329 -29.71 6.59 12.04
CA TRP A 329 -29.78 5.87 10.77
C TRP A 329 -28.50 5.08 10.48
N TRP A 330 -27.34 5.67 10.75
CA TRP A 330 -26.04 5.03 10.54
C TRP A 330 -25.85 3.83 11.45
N GLU A 331 -26.15 3.97 12.75
CA GLU A 331 -26.08 2.92 13.77
C GLU A 331 -27.02 1.74 13.46
N ALA A 332 -28.19 2.02 12.86
CA ALA A 332 -29.13 1.00 12.39
C ALA A 332 -28.62 0.21 11.15
N GLY A 333 -27.37 0.43 10.71
CA GLY A 333 -26.79 -0.25 9.55
C GLY A 333 -27.12 0.42 8.21
N ARG A 334 -27.42 1.73 8.22
CA ARG A 334 -27.70 2.54 7.01
C ARG A 334 -28.82 1.95 6.13
N PRO A 335 -30.00 1.59 6.69
CA PRO A 335 -31.08 0.96 5.94
C PRO A 335 -31.55 1.85 4.77
N ASP A 336 -32.04 1.21 3.70
CA ASP A 336 -32.49 1.92 2.48
C ASP A 336 -33.93 2.46 2.59
N THR A 337 -34.17 3.26 3.61
CA THR A 337 -35.43 4.01 3.80
C THR A 337 -35.44 5.28 2.93
N ALA A 338 -36.59 5.96 2.83
CA ALA A 338 -36.66 7.25 2.14
C ALA A 338 -35.71 8.29 2.75
N GLU A 339 -35.66 8.36 4.08
CA GLU A 339 -34.71 9.19 4.83
C GLU A 339 -33.26 8.76 4.59
N GLY A 340 -32.99 7.44 4.62
CA GLY A 340 -31.65 6.91 4.34
C GLY A 340 -31.15 7.25 2.94
N ARG A 341 -32.02 7.22 1.93
CA ARG A 341 -31.69 7.69 0.58
C ARG A 341 -31.41 9.19 0.53
N ALA A 342 -32.12 10.00 1.31
CA ALA A 342 -31.83 11.43 1.43
C ALA A 342 -30.45 11.68 2.07
N PHE A 343 -30.09 10.96 3.14
CA PHE A 343 -28.75 11.04 3.72
C PHE A 343 -27.66 10.61 2.75
N LYS A 344 -27.82 9.48 2.05
CA LYS A 344 -26.87 9.04 1.02
C LYS A 344 -26.68 10.10 -0.08
N ALA A 345 -27.78 10.75 -0.50
CA ALA A 345 -27.71 11.82 -1.50
C ALA A 345 -26.95 13.05 -0.98
N GLN A 346 -27.15 13.44 0.27
CA GLN A 346 -26.42 14.55 0.91
C GLN A 346 -24.93 14.23 1.09
N GLU A 347 -24.59 13.04 1.60
CA GLU A 347 -23.21 12.56 1.71
C GLU A 347 -22.53 12.59 0.32
N ALA A 348 -23.20 12.07 -0.71
CA ALA A 348 -22.70 12.07 -2.08
C ALA A 348 -22.50 13.49 -2.64
N ALA A 349 -23.36 14.45 -2.29
CA ALA A 349 -23.22 15.84 -2.71
C ALA A 349 -21.95 16.50 -2.13
N TYR A 350 -21.66 16.31 -0.84
CA TYR A 350 -20.41 16.78 -0.23
C TYR A 350 -19.18 16.16 -0.91
N LEU A 351 -19.15 14.83 -1.02
CA LEU A 351 -18.01 14.11 -1.60
C LEU A 351 -17.77 14.49 -3.07
N SER A 352 -18.86 14.66 -3.85
CA SER A 352 -18.77 15.06 -5.26
C SER A 352 -18.25 16.50 -5.40
N ARG A 353 -18.73 17.43 -4.58
CA ARG A 353 -18.26 18.82 -4.57
C ARG A 353 -16.77 18.91 -4.24
N TRP A 354 -16.33 18.25 -3.17
CA TRP A 354 -14.92 18.24 -2.78
C TRP A 354 -14.02 17.60 -3.85
N LYS A 355 -14.48 16.50 -4.46
CA LYS A 355 -13.78 15.87 -5.59
C LYS A 355 -13.63 16.83 -6.77
N GLN A 356 -14.69 17.57 -7.10
CA GLN A 356 -14.66 18.56 -8.18
C GLN A 356 -13.63 19.66 -7.90
N ILE A 357 -13.66 20.26 -6.70
CA ILE A 357 -12.70 21.29 -6.28
C ILE A 357 -11.26 20.80 -6.40
N VAL A 358 -10.98 19.58 -5.92
CA VAL A 358 -9.64 18.98 -6.02
C VAL A 358 -9.23 18.78 -7.49
N ASN A 359 -10.12 18.22 -8.31
CA ASN A 359 -9.84 18.00 -9.72
C ASN A 359 -9.52 19.31 -10.44
N GLU A 360 -10.34 20.34 -10.24
CA GLU A 360 -10.13 21.67 -10.83
C GLU A 360 -8.79 22.27 -10.40
N ALA A 361 -8.49 22.26 -9.09
CA ALA A 361 -7.24 22.81 -8.57
C ALA A 361 -5.99 22.08 -9.10
N VAL A 362 -6.04 20.75 -9.14
CA VAL A 362 -4.94 19.92 -9.63
C VAL A 362 -4.76 20.09 -11.15
N TRP A 363 -5.84 20.06 -11.91
CA TRP A 363 -5.77 20.17 -13.38
C TRP A 363 -5.35 21.56 -13.83
N ASP A 364 -5.86 22.63 -13.22
CA ASP A 364 -5.41 24.00 -13.49
C ASP A 364 -3.90 24.14 -13.25
N TYR A 365 -3.39 23.62 -12.12
CA TYR A 365 -1.96 23.60 -11.86
C TYR A 365 -1.20 22.82 -12.94
N CYS A 366 -1.66 21.62 -13.29
CA CYS A 366 -0.99 20.80 -14.30
C CYS A 366 -0.92 21.51 -15.66
N ASP A 367 -2.01 22.14 -16.09
CA ASP A 367 -2.08 22.88 -17.36
C ASP A 367 -1.12 24.07 -17.38
N ARG A 368 -1.11 24.88 -16.32
CA ARG A 368 -0.21 26.04 -16.20
C ARG A 368 1.26 25.66 -16.18
N HIS A 369 1.58 24.45 -15.75
CA HIS A 369 2.95 23.95 -15.61
C HIS A 369 3.34 22.93 -16.70
N GLY A 370 2.48 22.65 -17.68
CA GLY A 370 2.76 21.69 -18.75
C GLY A 370 2.93 20.24 -18.27
N LEU A 371 2.25 19.87 -17.18
CA LEU A 371 2.26 18.52 -16.62
C LEU A 371 1.06 17.71 -17.12
N ARG A 372 1.22 16.39 -17.30
CA ARG A 372 0.10 15.50 -17.58
C ARG A 372 -0.90 15.54 -16.42
N ARG A 373 -2.18 15.73 -16.73
CA ARG A 373 -3.25 15.72 -15.71
C ARG A 373 -3.38 14.32 -15.09
N PRO A 374 -3.41 14.20 -13.75
CA PRO A 374 -3.85 12.99 -13.07
C PRO A 374 -5.28 12.64 -13.46
N ASN A 375 -5.54 11.38 -13.78
CA ASN A 375 -6.91 10.89 -14.04
C ASN A 375 -7.67 10.54 -12.74
N ARG A 376 -6.98 10.52 -11.60
CA ARG A 376 -7.49 10.29 -10.24
C ARG A 376 -6.82 11.30 -9.30
N CYS A 377 -7.60 12.12 -8.61
CA CYS A 377 -7.05 13.17 -7.73
C CYS A 377 -7.38 13.00 -6.25
N THR A 378 -8.33 12.12 -5.91
CA THR A 378 -8.85 11.94 -4.55
C THR A 378 -8.72 10.50 -4.09
N THR A 379 -8.54 10.30 -2.79
CA THR A 379 -8.57 8.98 -2.14
C THR A 379 -9.20 9.10 -0.75
N VAL A 380 -9.37 7.97 -0.05
CA VAL A 380 -9.75 7.94 1.37
C VAL A 380 -8.75 7.05 2.09
N GLN A 381 -7.78 7.67 2.76
CA GLN A 381 -6.76 6.95 3.51
C GLN A 381 -7.20 6.67 4.95
N PRO A 382 -6.79 5.54 5.55
CA PRO A 382 -6.95 5.34 6.99
C PRO A 382 -5.97 6.24 7.76
N ALA A 383 -6.47 7.37 8.28
CA ALA A 383 -5.65 8.36 8.96
C ALA A 383 -5.38 8.00 10.43
N GLY A 384 -4.51 7.05 10.72
CA GLY A 384 -4.25 6.60 12.10
C GLY A 384 -3.55 7.63 12.99
N THR A 385 -2.43 8.19 12.55
CA THR A 385 -1.60 9.11 13.35
C THR A 385 -1.98 10.58 13.14
N LYS A 386 -2.24 10.98 11.89
CA LYS A 386 -2.52 12.38 11.54
C LYS A 386 -3.83 12.88 12.14
N SER A 387 -4.88 12.05 12.16
CA SER A 387 -6.15 12.37 12.83
C SER A 387 -6.00 12.76 14.30
N LEU A 388 -4.99 12.21 14.99
CA LEU A 388 -4.73 12.48 16.40
C LEU A 388 -4.30 13.94 16.65
N LEU A 389 -3.73 14.62 15.65
CA LEU A 389 -3.26 16.00 15.77
C LEU A 389 -4.40 16.97 16.08
N THR A 390 -5.60 16.70 15.56
CA THR A 390 -6.81 17.52 15.77
C THR A 390 -7.90 16.78 16.53
N GLY A 391 -7.62 15.58 17.04
CA GLY A 391 -8.60 14.75 17.74
C GLY A 391 -9.71 14.19 16.84
N ALA A 392 -9.49 14.10 15.53
CA ALA A 392 -10.48 13.64 14.55
C ALA A 392 -10.70 12.11 14.60
N SER A 393 -11.86 11.68 14.13
CA SER A 393 -12.08 10.31 13.67
C SER A 393 -11.16 9.97 12.46
N PRO A 394 -10.59 8.76 12.39
CA PRO A 394 -9.53 8.46 11.41
C PRO A 394 -10.10 8.16 10.02
N GLY A 395 -9.80 9.02 9.05
CA GLY A 395 -10.30 8.88 7.67
C GLY A 395 -11.83 8.94 7.64
N TRP A 396 -12.44 7.81 7.26
CA TRP A 396 -13.91 7.62 7.22
C TRP A 396 -14.45 6.76 8.37
N HIS A 397 -13.59 6.24 9.25
CA HIS A 397 -14.03 5.36 10.32
C HIS A 397 -14.79 6.13 11.41
N PRO A 398 -15.80 5.52 12.06
CA PRO A 398 -16.37 6.08 13.27
C PRO A 398 -15.34 6.10 14.41
N PRO A 399 -15.51 6.98 15.43
CA PRO A 399 -14.77 6.89 16.67
C PRO A 399 -14.88 5.49 17.28
N LYS A 400 -13.77 4.98 17.86
CA LYS A 400 -13.73 3.63 18.45
C LYS A 400 -14.80 3.41 19.54
N ALA A 401 -15.05 4.43 20.34
CA ALA A 401 -16.07 4.44 21.38
C ALA A 401 -16.37 5.91 21.77
N GLN A 402 -17.50 6.15 22.41
CA GLN A 402 -17.86 7.47 22.94
C GLN A 402 -16.84 7.97 23.98
N ARG A 403 -16.32 7.06 24.82
CA ARG A 403 -15.31 7.34 25.84
C ARG A 403 -14.33 6.17 25.89
N PHE A 404 -13.04 6.47 25.83
CA PHE A 404 -11.99 5.47 25.98
C PHE A 404 -10.70 6.11 26.48
N ILE A 405 -9.85 5.30 27.11
CA ILE A 405 -8.50 5.72 27.52
C ILE A 405 -7.54 5.39 26.39
N ARG A 406 -6.90 6.41 25.82
CA ARG A 406 -5.77 6.23 24.89
C ARG A 406 -4.46 6.30 25.66
N ARG A 407 -3.71 5.20 25.68
CA ARG A 407 -2.38 5.14 26.29
C ARG A 407 -1.33 5.51 25.25
N ILE A 408 -0.45 6.44 25.57
CA ILE A 408 0.75 6.77 24.79
C ILE A 408 1.95 6.25 25.57
N THR A 409 2.80 5.47 24.92
CA THR A 409 4.00 4.91 25.55
C THR A 409 5.19 5.78 25.23
N PHE A 410 5.82 6.31 26.27
CA PHE A 410 7.07 7.05 26.18
C PHE A 410 8.25 6.19 26.64
N ARG A 411 9.46 6.54 26.22
CA ARG A 411 10.67 5.97 26.84
C ARG A 411 10.74 6.43 28.29
N LYS A 412 11.29 5.59 29.18
CA LYS A 412 11.39 5.90 30.63
C LYS A 412 12.03 7.27 30.91
N ASN A 413 12.98 7.68 30.08
CA ASN A 413 13.73 8.94 30.23
C ASN A 413 13.35 9.98 29.15
N ASP A 414 12.17 9.85 28.52
CA ASP A 414 11.69 10.85 27.58
C ASP A 414 11.35 12.14 28.34
N PRO A 415 11.80 13.34 27.91
CA PRO A 415 11.48 14.59 28.58
C PRO A 415 9.98 14.80 28.81
N VAL A 416 9.11 14.32 27.91
CA VAL A 416 7.64 14.42 28.05
C VAL A 416 7.12 13.49 29.14
N ALA A 417 7.79 12.37 29.41
CA ALA A 417 7.41 11.44 30.49
C ALA A 417 7.93 11.89 31.86
N LEU A 418 8.96 12.74 31.88
CA LEU A 418 9.59 13.27 33.10
C LEU A 418 9.03 14.64 33.54
N ALA A 419 8.36 15.36 32.63
CA ALA A 419 7.62 16.58 32.90
C ALA A 419 6.30 16.28 33.60
#